data_AF-A0A095X017-F1
#
_entry.id   AF-A0A095X017-F1
#
_cell.length_a   1.000
_cell.length_b   1.000
_cell.length_c   1.000
_cell.angle_alpha   90.00
_cell.angle_beta   90.00
_cell.angle_gamma   90.00
#
_symmetry.space_group_name_H-M   'P 1'
#
loop_
_entity.id
_entity.type
_entity.pdbx_description
1 polymer ?
#
loop_
_entity_poly.entity_id
_entity_poly.type
_entity_poly.pdbx_seq_one_letter_code
_entity_poly.pdbx_strand_id
1 'polypeptide(L)'
;MIRKKQFLYFVLYIGSFPLLYLCFILCAKIEFIPLFNNIFLGISIFVFFAYNIFFISKFTDLNINFYLKLLSTLLMVGLGLLAGYVVLIMSIFAFKDSIPFTYDGEKYYLLNEGWVDFDYVVYRKDFITMDKMTFEDSEKTFTNLSKVTNKEARDQLKFYFHKDKQIVKTNNDQEGIEQKENLSNSEFLNNFGLEDVKKIPNSSYGLLEVDRAGARSRWFFVEINDDKIKFISEIPDTSPDISGSVKEDGSILLVCKDINGNEKQYKSSDFGKTFEPVNKK
;
A
#
# COMPACT_ATOMS: atom_id res chain seq x y z
N MET A 1 23.59 28.47 44.17
CA MET A 1 22.53 27.44 43.98
C MET A 1 21.70 27.66 42.71
N ILE A 2 21.35 28.91 42.36
CA ILE A 2 20.49 29.26 41.20
C ILE A 2 21.07 28.79 39.85
N ARG A 3 22.37 29.00 39.57
CA ARG A 3 23.04 28.52 38.34
C ARG A 3 22.92 27.00 38.10
N LYS A 4 22.94 26.18 39.17
CA LYS A 4 22.82 24.71 39.06
C LYS A 4 21.41 24.30 38.63
N LYS A 5 20.36 24.98 39.12
CA LYS A 5 18.96 24.72 38.73
C LYS A 5 18.69 25.10 37.27
N GLN A 6 19.23 26.25 36.84
CA GLN A 6 19.12 26.72 35.45
C GLN A 6 19.75 25.74 34.46
N PHE A 7 20.98 25.29 34.76
CA PHE A 7 21.67 24.30 33.95
C PHE A 7 20.91 22.96 33.90
N LEU A 8 20.39 22.50 35.06
CA LEU A 8 19.60 21.27 35.11
C LEU A 8 18.35 21.35 34.22
N TYR A 9 17.59 22.45 34.24
CA TYR A 9 16.41 22.59 33.40
C TYR A 9 16.73 22.61 31.91
N PHE A 10 17.84 23.21 31.52
CA PHE A 10 18.31 23.19 30.14
C PHE A 10 18.74 21.79 29.69
N VAL A 11 19.50 21.07 30.54
CA VAL A 11 19.91 19.68 30.28
C VAL A 11 18.70 18.76 30.14
N LEU A 12 17.71 18.91 31.01
CA LEU A 12 16.48 18.13 30.97
C LEU A 12 15.69 18.42 29.68
N TYR A 13 15.52 19.70 29.31
CA TYR A 13 14.90 20.09 28.04
C TYR A 13 15.58 19.42 26.84
N ILE A 14 16.91 19.53 26.73
CA ILE A 14 17.67 18.89 25.65
C ILE A 14 17.58 17.37 25.73
N GLY A 15 17.59 16.80 26.92
CA GLY A 15 17.48 15.35 27.15
C GLY A 15 16.15 14.75 26.71
N SER A 16 15.10 15.56 26.57
CA SER A 16 13.79 15.08 26.08
C SER A 16 13.82 14.62 24.61
N PHE A 17 14.67 15.21 23.79
CA PHE A 17 14.81 14.88 22.36
C PHE A 17 15.41 13.48 22.11
N PRO A 18 16.59 13.12 22.66
CA PRO A 18 17.12 11.77 22.51
C PRO A 18 16.24 10.73 23.20
N LEU A 19 15.53 11.09 24.27
CA LEU A 19 14.58 10.18 24.92
C LEU A 19 13.42 9.83 23.99
N LEU A 20 12.82 10.82 23.32
CA LEU A 20 11.78 10.56 22.32
C LEU A 20 12.32 9.75 21.14
N TYR A 21 13.53 10.06 20.67
CA TYR A 21 14.19 9.29 19.61
C TYR A 21 14.40 7.82 20.02
N LEU A 22 14.75 7.56 21.27
CA LEU A 22 14.86 6.21 21.81
C LEU A 22 13.51 5.47 21.79
N CYS A 23 12.40 6.14 22.07
CA CYS A 23 11.07 5.55 21.91
C CYS A 23 10.81 5.11 20.45
N PHE A 24 11.19 5.93 19.46
CA PHE A 24 11.07 5.56 18.05
C PHE A 24 11.95 4.35 17.70
N ILE A 25 13.20 4.30 18.20
CA ILE A 25 14.08 3.14 18.01
C ILE A 25 13.44 1.88 18.59
N LEU A 26 12.84 1.96 19.79
CA LEU A 26 12.17 0.82 20.40
C LEU A 26 10.99 0.34 19.54
N CYS A 27 10.15 1.24 19.02
CA CYS A 27 9.05 0.88 18.12
C CYS A 27 9.52 0.24 16.81
N ALA A 28 10.70 0.64 16.32
CA ALA A 28 11.29 0.12 15.08
C ALA A 28 12.07 -1.19 15.28
N LYS A 29 12.60 -1.45 16.47
CA LYS A 29 13.40 -2.64 16.78
C LYS A 29 12.60 -3.76 17.42
N ILE A 30 11.53 -3.42 18.11
CA ILE A 30 10.66 -4.38 18.79
C ILE A 30 9.33 -4.41 18.06
N GLU A 31 8.96 -5.60 17.58
CA GLU A 31 7.68 -5.83 16.95
C GLU A 31 6.57 -5.89 18.00
N PHE A 32 6.19 -4.74 18.55
CA PHE A 32 5.05 -4.65 19.44
C PHE A 32 3.74 -4.92 18.70
N ILE A 33 2.77 -5.52 19.39
CA ILE A 33 1.41 -5.61 18.86
C ILE A 33 0.89 -4.20 18.53
N PRO A 34 0.12 -4.02 17.45
CA PRO A 34 -0.23 -2.69 16.93
C PRO A 34 -0.93 -1.78 17.95
N LEU A 35 -1.84 -2.32 18.76
CA LEU A 35 -2.50 -1.58 19.84
C LEU A 35 -1.48 -1.01 20.85
N PHE A 36 -0.56 -1.85 21.32
CA PHE A 36 0.44 -1.43 22.31
C PHE A 36 1.43 -0.43 21.69
N ASN A 37 1.89 -0.70 20.46
CA ASN A 37 2.76 0.20 19.71
C ASN A 37 2.18 1.61 19.61
N ASN A 38 0.94 1.71 19.14
CA ASN A 38 0.30 3.00 18.87
C ASN A 38 0.01 3.77 20.16
N ILE A 39 -0.38 3.07 21.24
CA ILE A 39 -0.55 3.67 22.57
C ILE A 39 0.79 4.18 23.12
N PHE A 40 1.84 3.35 23.08
CA PHE A 40 3.17 3.71 23.56
C PHE A 40 3.73 4.92 22.80
N LEU A 41 3.58 4.94 21.48
CA LEU A 41 3.97 6.05 20.62
C LEU A 41 3.19 7.32 20.96
N GLY A 42 1.86 7.24 21.04
CA GLY A 42 1.00 8.38 21.37
C GLY A 42 1.31 8.98 22.75
N ILE A 43 1.50 8.13 23.77
CA ILE A 43 1.91 8.57 25.12
C ILE A 43 3.29 9.23 25.08
N SER A 44 4.26 8.64 24.36
CA SER A 44 5.62 9.19 24.27
C SER A 44 5.62 10.60 23.67
N ILE A 45 4.83 10.82 22.62
CA ILE A 45 4.68 12.14 21.97
C ILE A 45 4.00 13.13 22.90
N PHE A 46 2.91 12.71 23.56
CA PHE A 46 2.19 13.56 24.51
C PHE A 46 3.09 13.98 25.67
N VAL A 47 3.83 13.03 26.25
CA VAL A 47 4.80 13.28 27.33
C VAL A 47 5.88 14.23 26.85
N PHE A 48 6.40 14.06 25.62
CA PHE A 48 7.40 14.97 25.06
C PHE A 48 6.90 16.42 25.01
N PHE A 49 5.71 16.67 24.45
CA PHE A 49 5.17 18.03 24.39
C PHE A 49 4.83 18.61 25.77
N ALA A 50 4.21 17.81 26.63
CA ALA A 50 3.93 18.22 28.01
C ALA A 50 5.22 18.61 28.76
N TYR A 51 6.29 17.83 28.55
CA TYR A 51 7.60 18.11 29.08
C TYR A 51 8.15 19.43 28.52
N ASN A 52 8.19 19.61 27.20
CA ASN A 52 8.67 20.84 26.57
C ASN A 52 7.93 22.10 27.10
N ILE A 53 6.61 22.06 27.20
CA ILE A 53 5.79 23.16 27.74
C ILE A 53 6.15 23.45 29.19
N PHE A 54 6.24 22.41 30.03
CA PHE A 54 6.60 22.54 31.44
C PHE A 54 7.98 23.19 31.62
N PHE A 55 8.98 22.77 30.86
CA PHE A 55 10.33 23.34 30.95
C PHE A 55 10.38 24.78 30.48
N ILE A 56 9.71 25.12 29.38
CA ILE A 56 9.63 26.50 28.90
C ILE A 56 8.98 27.39 29.97
N SER A 57 7.88 26.95 30.59
CA SER A 57 7.23 27.68 31.69
C SER A 57 8.16 27.87 32.90
N LYS A 58 8.89 26.82 33.33
CA LYS A 58 9.87 26.96 34.42
C LYS A 58 11.08 27.79 34.06
N PHE A 59 11.47 27.82 32.79
CA PHE A 59 12.56 28.66 32.30
C PHE A 59 12.18 30.14 32.36
N THR A 60 10.92 30.49 32.06
CA THR A 60 10.44 31.88 32.13
C THR A 60 10.49 32.46 33.56
N ASP A 61 10.40 31.63 34.59
CA ASP A 61 10.48 32.02 36.01
C ASP A 61 11.91 32.35 36.48
N LEU A 62 12.94 32.07 35.67
CA LEU A 62 14.33 32.25 36.06
C LEU A 62 14.73 33.73 36.08
N ASN A 63 15.50 34.14 37.10
CA ASN A 63 15.99 35.50 37.22
C ASN A 63 17.21 35.73 36.31
N ILE A 64 16.96 36.01 35.03
CA ILE A 64 17.94 36.22 33.94
C ILE A 64 17.61 37.54 33.24
N ASN A 65 18.59 38.17 32.59
CA ASN A 65 18.38 39.34 31.74
C ASN A 65 17.22 39.11 30.75
N PHE A 66 16.31 40.07 30.65
CA PHE A 66 15.13 40.04 29.80
C PHE A 66 15.43 39.64 28.35
N TYR A 67 16.42 40.27 27.71
CA TYR A 67 16.74 40.00 26.30
C TYR A 67 17.27 38.58 26.09
N LEU A 68 18.13 38.10 26.99
CA LEU A 68 18.65 36.74 26.93
C LEU A 68 17.53 35.72 27.17
N LYS A 69 16.64 35.99 28.13
CA LYS A 69 15.47 35.14 28.41
C LYS A 69 14.55 35.06 27.19
N LEU A 70 14.24 36.20 26.56
CA LEU A 70 13.40 36.27 25.37
C LEU A 70 14.00 35.44 24.22
N LEU A 71 15.28 35.66 23.92
CA LEU A 71 15.98 34.93 22.86
C LEU A 71 16.01 33.42 23.11
N SER A 72 16.38 32.99 24.32
CA SER A 72 16.42 31.56 24.67
C SER A 72 15.03 30.91 24.63
N THR A 73 13.99 31.62 25.08
CA THR A 73 12.62 31.11 25.03
C THR A 73 12.15 30.93 23.59
N LEU A 74 12.41 31.91 22.72
CA LEU A 74 12.06 31.83 21.29
C LEU A 74 12.78 30.65 20.61
N LEU A 75 14.06 30.44 20.94
CA LEU A 75 14.85 29.33 20.42
C LEU A 75 14.31 27.97 20.90
N MET A 76 13.93 27.85 22.17
CA MET A 76 13.31 26.64 22.70
C MET A 76 11.97 26.36 22.00
N VAL A 77 11.10 27.37 21.88
CA VAL A 77 9.82 27.21 21.15
C VAL A 77 10.06 26.79 19.70
N GLY A 78 11.01 27.44 19.00
CA GLY A 78 11.36 27.09 17.63
C GLY A 78 11.86 25.65 17.48
N LEU A 79 12.75 25.19 18.37
CA LEU A 79 13.22 23.80 18.40
C LEU A 79 12.09 22.81 18.70
N GLY A 80 11.21 23.14 19.65
CA GLY A 80 10.05 22.30 19.99
C GLY A 80 9.08 22.15 18.82
N LEU A 81 8.81 23.24 18.08
CA LEU A 81 7.96 23.20 16.87
C LEU A 81 8.63 22.40 15.74
N LEU A 82 9.92 22.61 15.49
CA LEU A 82 10.66 21.87 14.47
C LEU A 82 10.70 20.38 14.79
N ALA A 83 10.96 20.01 16.05
CA ALA A 83 10.86 18.62 16.48
C ALA A 83 9.43 18.10 16.36
N GLY A 84 8.41 18.89 16.68
CA GLY A 84 7.02 18.50 16.48
C GLY A 84 6.70 18.11 15.03
N TYR A 85 7.21 18.87 14.06
CA TYR A 85 7.10 18.51 12.65
C TYR A 85 7.77 17.17 12.31
N VAL A 86 9.01 16.97 12.77
CA VAL A 86 9.74 15.70 12.55
C VAL A 86 9.01 14.53 13.22
N VAL A 87 8.48 14.74 14.42
CA VAL A 87 7.74 13.73 15.19
C VAL A 87 6.47 13.34 14.46
N LEU A 88 5.71 14.29 13.90
CA LEU A 88 4.51 13.99 13.13
C LEU A 88 4.84 13.10 11.93
N ILE A 89 5.90 13.43 11.18
CA ILE A 89 6.35 12.62 10.04
C ILE A 89 6.73 11.21 10.51
N MET A 90 7.62 11.10 11.51
CA MET A 90 8.09 9.80 12.03
C MET A 90 6.95 8.96 12.61
N SER A 91 5.92 9.61 13.17
CA SER A 91 4.75 8.92 13.74
C SER A 91 3.92 8.23 12.67
N ILE A 92 3.80 8.83 11.48
CA ILE A 92 3.09 8.19 10.35
C ILE A 92 3.76 6.87 9.97
N PHE A 93 5.10 6.84 9.97
CA PHE A 93 5.87 5.64 9.65
C PHE A 93 5.90 4.59 10.76
N ALA A 94 5.82 5.03 12.02
CA ALA A 94 5.86 4.14 13.17
C ALA A 94 4.46 3.65 13.60
N PHE A 95 3.40 4.24 13.06
CA PHE A 95 2.03 3.79 13.30
C PHE A 95 1.79 2.45 12.61
N LYS A 96 1.26 1.48 13.35
CA LYS A 96 0.95 0.16 12.82
C LYS A 96 -0.55 0.03 12.62
N ASP A 97 -0.96 -0.11 11.37
CA ASP A 97 -2.32 -0.52 11.01
C ASP A 97 -2.37 -2.03 10.79
N SER A 98 -3.39 -2.69 11.32
CA SER A 98 -3.47 -4.15 11.24
C SER A 98 -4.87 -4.70 11.34
N ILE A 99 -5.02 -5.89 10.76
CA ILE A 99 -6.24 -6.69 10.87
C ILE A 99 -5.94 -7.94 11.72
N PRO A 100 -6.53 -8.05 12.92
CA PRO A 100 -6.44 -9.27 13.70
C PRO A 100 -7.30 -10.37 13.06
N PHE A 101 -6.77 -11.59 13.05
CA PHE A 101 -7.53 -12.77 12.66
C PHE A 101 -7.12 -13.99 13.48
N THR A 102 -7.91 -15.05 13.37
CA THR A 102 -7.68 -16.32 14.08
C THR A 102 -7.71 -17.45 13.07
N TYR A 103 -6.79 -18.39 13.22
CA TYR A 103 -6.67 -19.57 12.37
C TYR A 103 -6.24 -20.76 13.23
N ASP A 104 -7.01 -21.85 13.16
CA ASP A 104 -6.78 -23.07 13.95
C ASP A 104 -6.52 -22.81 15.46
N GLY A 105 -7.22 -21.81 16.03
CA GLY A 105 -7.14 -21.46 17.45
C GLY A 105 -6.01 -20.48 17.81
N GLU A 106 -5.07 -20.22 16.89
CA GLU A 106 -3.99 -19.25 17.07
C GLU A 106 -4.38 -17.86 16.54
N LYS A 107 -3.78 -16.82 17.12
CA LYS A 107 -4.05 -15.42 16.76
C LYS A 107 -2.92 -14.86 15.91
N TYR A 108 -3.30 -14.14 14.87
CA TYR A 108 -2.39 -13.54 13.92
C TYR A 108 -2.80 -12.10 13.64
N TYR A 109 -1.85 -11.32 13.14
CA TYR A 109 -2.07 -10.00 12.58
C TYR A 109 -1.60 -9.98 11.14
N LEU A 110 -2.35 -9.28 10.29
CA LEU A 110 -1.89 -8.88 8.98
C LEU A 110 -1.59 -7.38 9.02
N LEU A 111 -0.35 -7.00 8.75
CA LEU A 111 0.11 -5.61 8.75
C LEU A 111 0.42 -5.19 7.32
N ASN A 112 0.08 -3.96 6.95
CA ASN A 112 0.60 -3.35 5.73
C ASN A 112 1.90 -2.60 6.08
N GLU A 113 3.04 -3.14 5.64
CA GLU A 113 4.35 -2.48 5.78
C GLU A 113 4.69 -1.60 4.56
N GLY A 114 3.86 -1.66 3.53
CA GLY A 114 4.08 -0.96 2.28
C GLY A 114 3.71 0.52 2.33
N TRP A 115 4.54 1.36 1.69
CA TRP A 115 4.36 2.81 1.70
C TRP A 115 3.57 3.33 0.49
N VAL A 116 3.97 2.92 -0.71
CA VAL A 116 3.29 3.28 -1.97
C VAL A 116 2.38 2.14 -2.42
N ASP A 117 2.91 0.93 -2.37
CA ASP A 117 2.21 -0.29 -2.74
C ASP A 117 1.83 -1.07 -1.49
N PHE A 118 0.70 -1.77 -1.53
CA PHE A 118 0.32 -2.67 -0.43
C PHE A 118 1.36 -3.78 -0.29
N ASP A 119 1.97 -3.87 0.89
CA ASP A 119 2.89 -4.93 1.26
C ASP A 119 2.44 -5.56 2.57
N TYR A 120 1.52 -6.50 2.42
CA TYR A 120 0.99 -7.21 3.58
C TYR A 120 2.00 -8.21 4.10
N VAL A 121 2.14 -8.28 5.41
CA VAL A 121 3.01 -9.22 6.11
C VAL A 121 2.22 -9.86 7.24
N VAL A 122 2.40 -11.17 7.39
CA VAL A 122 1.74 -11.94 8.45
C VAL A 122 2.62 -11.99 9.69
N TYR A 123 1.99 -11.73 10.83
CA TYR A 123 2.61 -11.78 12.14
C TYR A 123 1.85 -12.74 13.05
N ARG A 124 2.58 -13.60 13.76
CA ARG A 124 2.01 -14.39 14.85
C ARG A 124 1.93 -13.52 16.09
N LYS A 125 0.78 -13.53 16.76
CA LYS A 125 0.58 -12.79 18.00
C LYS A 125 1.20 -13.54 19.17
N ASP A 126 2.00 -12.85 19.97
CA ASP A 126 2.37 -13.24 21.33
C ASP A 126 1.64 -12.35 22.37
N PHE A 127 2.16 -12.22 23.59
CA PHE A 127 1.53 -11.45 24.66
C PHE A 127 1.47 -9.94 24.36
N ILE A 128 2.64 -9.31 24.20
CA ILE A 128 2.80 -7.87 23.93
C ILE A 128 3.55 -7.58 22.62
N THR A 129 4.20 -8.61 22.07
CA THR A 129 4.96 -8.58 20.81
C THR A 129 4.29 -9.46 19.77
N MET A 130 4.85 -9.44 18.57
CA MET A 130 4.44 -10.28 17.47
C MET A 130 5.68 -10.73 16.69
N ASP A 131 5.62 -11.94 16.15
CA ASP A 131 6.72 -12.52 15.40
C ASP A 131 6.38 -12.52 13.92
N LYS A 132 7.25 -11.92 13.11
CA LYS A 132 7.11 -11.89 11.65
C LYS A 132 7.20 -13.32 11.13
N MET A 133 6.19 -13.77 10.40
CA MET A 133 6.20 -15.06 9.74
C MET A 133 6.90 -14.95 8.39
N THR A 134 7.66 -15.98 8.02
CA THR A 134 8.17 -16.10 6.66
C THR A 134 7.03 -16.43 5.71
N PHE A 135 7.22 -16.17 4.41
CA PHE A 135 6.23 -16.54 3.40
C PHE A 135 5.97 -18.05 3.38
N GLU A 136 7.04 -18.86 3.41
CA GLU A 136 6.95 -20.31 3.42
C GLU A 136 6.19 -20.85 4.65
N ASP A 137 6.45 -20.30 5.83
CA ASP A 137 5.74 -20.69 7.05
C ASP A 137 4.27 -20.28 6.98
N SER A 138 3.99 -19.11 6.40
CA SER A 138 2.63 -18.64 6.18
C SER A 138 1.87 -19.55 5.21
N GLU A 139 2.48 -19.94 4.08
CA GLU A 139 1.85 -20.82 3.09
C GLU A 139 1.56 -22.22 3.68
N LYS A 140 2.49 -22.76 4.47
CA LYS A 140 2.30 -24.04 5.18
C LYS A 140 1.22 -23.95 6.26
N THR A 141 1.09 -22.80 6.93
CA THR A 141 0.11 -22.60 8.00
C THR A 141 -1.30 -22.41 7.43
N PHE A 142 -1.45 -21.50 6.46
CA PHE A 142 -2.75 -21.04 5.97
C PHE A 142 -3.22 -21.81 4.72
N THR A 143 -3.33 -23.14 4.85
CA THR A 143 -3.76 -24.02 3.74
C THR A 143 -5.22 -23.84 3.31
N ASN A 144 -6.11 -23.45 4.23
CA ASN A 144 -7.51 -23.20 3.93
C ASN A 144 -8.00 -21.85 4.47
N LEU A 145 -7.90 -20.81 3.63
CA LEU A 145 -8.35 -19.46 3.95
C LEU A 145 -9.84 -19.35 4.28
N SER A 146 -10.69 -20.34 3.95
CA SER A 146 -12.10 -20.33 4.34
C SER A 146 -12.30 -20.41 5.86
N LYS A 147 -11.31 -20.92 6.61
CA LYS A 147 -11.31 -20.95 8.08
C LYS A 147 -11.18 -19.57 8.72
N VAL A 148 -10.69 -18.57 7.97
CA VAL A 148 -10.58 -17.20 8.45
C VAL A 148 -11.96 -16.54 8.38
N THR A 149 -12.57 -16.33 9.54
CA THR A 149 -13.92 -15.73 9.66
C THR A 149 -13.95 -14.27 9.20
N ASN A 150 -12.89 -13.51 9.48
CA ASN A 150 -12.79 -12.11 9.09
C ASN A 150 -12.62 -12.00 7.56
N LYS A 151 -13.64 -11.46 6.88
CA LYS A 151 -13.65 -11.31 5.42
C LYS A 151 -12.49 -10.45 4.92
N GLU A 152 -12.23 -9.33 5.58
CA GLU A 152 -11.18 -8.39 5.19
C GLU A 152 -9.79 -9.03 5.32
N ALA A 153 -9.52 -9.69 6.45
CA ALA A 153 -8.29 -10.44 6.66
C ALA A 153 -8.10 -11.53 5.59
N ARG A 154 -9.18 -12.23 5.24
CA ARG A 154 -9.17 -13.28 4.22
C ARG A 154 -8.85 -12.73 2.84
N ASP A 155 -9.42 -11.60 2.47
CA ASP A 155 -9.20 -10.98 1.16
C ASP A 155 -7.76 -10.42 1.05
N GLN A 156 -7.22 -9.83 2.13
CA GLN A 156 -5.82 -9.38 2.16
C GLN A 156 -4.82 -10.55 2.18
N LEU A 157 -5.13 -11.66 2.86
CA LEU A 157 -4.31 -12.89 2.80
C LEU A 157 -4.26 -13.45 1.37
N LYS A 158 -5.37 -13.42 0.63
CA LYS A 158 -5.35 -13.83 -0.79
C LYS A 158 -4.40 -12.96 -1.60
N PHE A 159 -4.45 -11.64 -1.40
CA PHE A 159 -3.53 -10.72 -2.07
C PHE A 159 -2.07 -11.01 -1.71
N TYR A 160 -1.77 -11.21 -0.42
CA TYR A 160 -0.44 -11.58 0.07
C TYR A 160 0.12 -12.82 -0.64
N PHE A 161 -0.66 -13.91 -0.68
CA PHE A 161 -0.24 -15.14 -1.36
C PHE A 161 -0.18 -15.02 -2.88
N HIS A 162 -0.97 -14.14 -3.48
CA HIS A 162 -0.96 -13.95 -4.93
C HIS A 162 0.23 -13.09 -5.40
N LYS A 163 0.56 -12.01 -4.67
CA LYS A 163 1.69 -11.12 -4.96
C LYS A 163 3.01 -11.89 -5.00
N ASP A 164 3.26 -12.72 -3.99
CA ASP A 164 4.52 -13.47 -3.92
C ASP A 164 4.59 -14.59 -4.98
N LYS A 165 3.46 -15.24 -5.30
CA LYS A 165 3.39 -16.19 -6.42
C LYS A 165 3.73 -15.54 -7.76
N GLN A 166 3.34 -14.28 -7.98
CA GLN A 166 3.76 -13.54 -9.17
C GLN A 166 5.26 -13.25 -9.14
N ILE A 167 5.82 -12.81 -8.01
CA ILE A 167 7.27 -12.52 -7.87
C ILE A 167 8.12 -13.79 -8.09
N VAL A 168 7.74 -14.92 -7.50
CA VAL A 168 8.42 -16.21 -7.67
C VAL A 168 8.31 -16.71 -9.11
N LYS A 169 7.16 -16.53 -9.78
CA LYS A 169 7.01 -16.81 -11.22
C LYS A 169 7.94 -15.91 -12.04
N THR A 170 7.92 -14.59 -11.82
CA THR A 170 8.77 -13.62 -12.55
C THR A 170 10.26 -13.90 -12.37
N ASN A 171 10.72 -14.28 -11.18
CA ASN A 171 12.13 -14.59 -10.93
C ASN A 171 12.57 -15.91 -11.58
N ASN A 172 11.69 -16.92 -11.63
CA ASN A 172 11.96 -18.18 -12.32
C ASN A 172 11.81 -18.08 -13.86
N ASP A 173 11.15 -17.04 -14.35
CA ASP A 173 10.88 -16.81 -15.77
C ASP A 173 11.92 -15.89 -16.46
N GLN A 174 12.94 -15.40 -15.73
CA GLN A 174 14.05 -14.62 -16.31
C GLN A 174 14.96 -15.42 -17.26
N GLU A 175 14.82 -16.74 -17.36
CA GLU A 175 15.56 -17.59 -18.32
C GLU A 175 14.77 -17.94 -19.60
N GLY A 176 13.59 -17.36 -19.84
CA GLY A 176 12.74 -17.78 -20.98
C GLY A 176 11.79 -16.71 -21.49
N ILE A 177 12.29 -15.49 -21.69
CA ILE A 177 11.50 -14.35 -22.16
C ILE A 177 11.36 -14.45 -23.69
N GLU A 178 10.28 -15.09 -24.16
CA GLU A 178 9.59 -14.75 -25.41
C GLU A 178 8.37 -15.66 -25.65
N GLN A 179 8.24 -16.80 -24.97
CA GLN A 179 7.11 -17.72 -25.19
C GLN A 179 6.09 -17.83 -24.03
N LYS A 180 6.39 -17.32 -22.83
CA LYS A 180 5.58 -17.53 -21.61
C LYS A 180 4.53 -16.47 -21.26
N GLU A 181 4.60 -15.26 -21.82
CA GLU A 181 3.61 -14.18 -21.53
C GLU A 181 2.17 -14.61 -21.89
N ASN A 182 2.01 -15.44 -22.93
CA ASN A 182 0.71 -15.97 -23.33
C ASN A 182 0.11 -17.00 -22.35
N LEU A 183 0.93 -17.70 -21.54
CA LEU A 183 0.45 -18.69 -20.57
C LEU A 183 -0.06 -18.03 -19.27
N SER A 184 0.63 -17.00 -18.77
CA SER A 184 0.25 -16.26 -17.55
C SER A 184 -1.10 -15.56 -17.69
N ASN A 185 -1.33 -14.86 -18.81
CA ASN A 185 -2.59 -14.16 -19.05
C ASN A 185 -3.77 -15.13 -19.24
N SER A 186 -3.52 -16.34 -19.75
CA SER A 186 -4.55 -17.38 -19.86
C SER A 186 -4.95 -17.98 -18.50
N GLU A 187 -4.01 -18.12 -17.56
CA GLU A 187 -4.31 -18.54 -16.18
C GLU A 187 -5.09 -17.47 -15.41
N PHE A 188 -4.81 -16.19 -15.67
CA PHE A 188 -5.50 -15.04 -15.05
C PHE A 188 -7.00 -14.97 -15.44
N LEU A 189 -7.34 -15.38 -16.66
CA LEU A 189 -8.73 -15.42 -17.15
C LEU A 189 -9.63 -16.42 -16.42
N ASN A 190 -9.08 -17.41 -15.69
CA ASN A 190 -9.87 -18.39 -14.94
C ASN A 190 -10.69 -17.77 -13.80
N ASN A 191 -10.40 -16.52 -13.42
CA ASN A 191 -11.13 -15.80 -12.38
C ASN A 191 -12.35 -15.02 -12.91
N PHE A 192 -12.57 -15.01 -14.23
CA PHE A 192 -13.61 -14.23 -14.89
C PHE A 192 -14.62 -15.13 -15.60
N GLY A 193 -15.90 -14.80 -15.48
CA GLY A 193 -17.00 -15.44 -16.19
C GLY A 193 -17.33 -14.73 -17.50
N LEU A 194 -18.20 -15.34 -18.33
CA LEU A 194 -18.67 -14.72 -19.56
C LEU A 194 -19.49 -13.45 -19.30
N GLU A 195 -20.12 -13.37 -18.13
CA GLU A 195 -20.83 -12.21 -17.61
C GLU A 195 -19.95 -10.98 -17.42
N ASP A 196 -18.64 -11.17 -17.20
CA ASP A 196 -17.66 -10.09 -17.02
C ASP A 196 -17.15 -9.56 -18.37
N VAL A 197 -17.43 -10.28 -19.47
CA VAL A 197 -16.96 -9.94 -20.80
C VAL A 197 -17.99 -9.05 -21.51
N LYS A 198 -17.58 -7.83 -21.86
CA LYS A 198 -18.33 -6.96 -22.77
C LYS A 198 -18.18 -7.49 -24.20
N LYS A 199 -19.11 -8.36 -24.61
CA LYS A 199 -19.11 -9.00 -25.93
C LYS A 199 -19.25 -7.97 -27.05
N ILE A 200 -18.41 -8.10 -28.09
CA ILE A 200 -18.50 -7.27 -29.29
C ILE A 200 -19.61 -7.85 -30.19
N PRO A 201 -20.62 -7.05 -30.59
CA PRO A 201 -21.73 -7.53 -31.40
C PRO A 201 -21.28 -8.23 -32.68
N ASN A 202 -22.00 -9.28 -33.08
CA ASN A 202 -21.77 -10.05 -34.31
C ASN A 202 -20.35 -10.65 -34.43
N SER A 203 -19.68 -10.94 -33.31
CA SER A 203 -18.35 -11.55 -33.31
C SER A 203 -18.15 -12.55 -32.16
N SER A 204 -17.09 -13.35 -32.25
CA SER A 204 -16.57 -14.18 -31.16
C SER A 204 -15.63 -13.40 -30.23
N TYR A 205 -15.50 -12.08 -30.37
CA TYR A 205 -14.58 -11.28 -29.56
C TYR A 205 -15.29 -10.57 -28.40
N GLY A 206 -14.52 -10.25 -27.37
CA GLY A 206 -14.98 -9.52 -26.21
C GLY A 206 -13.90 -8.62 -25.60
N LEU A 207 -14.35 -7.71 -24.74
CA LEU A 207 -13.51 -6.82 -23.97
C LEU A 207 -13.68 -7.18 -22.49
N LEU A 208 -12.57 -7.45 -21.81
CA LEU A 208 -12.58 -7.81 -20.40
C LEU A 208 -11.82 -6.76 -19.60
N GLU A 209 -12.50 -6.14 -18.63
CA GLU A 209 -11.86 -5.26 -17.66
C GLU A 209 -11.22 -6.12 -16.56
N VAL A 210 -9.90 -6.06 -16.44
CA VAL A 210 -9.15 -6.96 -15.54
C VAL A 210 -8.67 -6.29 -14.26
N ASP A 211 -8.57 -4.97 -14.28
CA ASP A 211 -8.22 -4.15 -13.11
C ASP A 211 -8.71 -2.71 -13.31
N ARG A 212 -9.04 -2.03 -12.21
CA ARG A 212 -9.49 -0.64 -12.22
C ARG A 212 -8.83 0.16 -11.10
N ALA A 213 -8.06 1.17 -11.49
CA ALA A 213 -7.40 2.12 -10.60
C ALA A 213 -7.94 3.53 -10.84
N GLY A 214 -8.98 3.90 -10.09
CA GLY A 214 -9.62 5.22 -10.19
C GLY A 214 -10.26 5.49 -11.55
N ALA A 215 -9.70 6.44 -12.30
CA ALA A 215 -10.16 6.84 -13.63
C ALA A 215 -9.54 6.03 -14.78
N ARG A 216 -8.75 4.99 -14.45
CA ARG A 216 -8.07 4.13 -15.41
C ARG A 216 -8.47 2.67 -15.24
N SER A 217 -8.64 1.98 -16.35
CA SER A 217 -9.01 0.57 -16.40
C SER A 217 -8.03 -0.19 -17.30
N ARG A 218 -7.61 -1.37 -16.87
CA ARG A 218 -6.80 -2.27 -17.68
C ARG A 218 -7.72 -3.23 -18.41
N TRP A 219 -7.53 -3.37 -19.71
CA TRP A 219 -8.43 -4.12 -20.57
C TRP A 219 -7.71 -5.18 -21.40
N PHE A 220 -8.29 -6.37 -21.45
CA PHE A 220 -7.87 -7.45 -22.34
C PHE A 220 -8.84 -7.59 -23.51
N PHE A 221 -8.27 -7.82 -24.69
CA PHE A 221 -9.00 -8.28 -25.87
C PHE A 221 -9.01 -9.82 -25.87
N VAL A 222 -10.20 -10.40 -25.91
CA VAL A 222 -10.39 -11.85 -25.71
C VAL A 222 -11.24 -12.47 -26.82
N GLU A 223 -11.02 -13.75 -27.07
CA GLU A 223 -11.87 -14.61 -27.89
C GLU A 223 -12.79 -15.44 -26.97
N ILE A 224 -14.04 -15.60 -27.37
CA ILE A 224 -15.05 -16.41 -26.69
C ILE A 224 -15.33 -17.63 -27.57
N ASN A 225 -14.85 -18.80 -27.16
CA ASN A 225 -15.06 -20.07 -27.85
C ASN A 225 -15.64 -21.09 -26.87
N ASP A 226 -16.78 -21.72 -27.20
CA ASP A 226 -17.41 -22.78 -26.39
C ASP A 226 -17.46 -22.47 -24.89
N ASP A 227 -17.99 -21.29 -24.55
CA ASP A 227 -18.11 -20.74 -23.19
C ASP A 227 -16.79 -20.55 -22.42
N LYS A 228 -15.66 -20.55 -23.13
CA LYS A 228 -14.34 -20.25 -22.57
C LYS A 228 -13.79 -18.96 -23.13
N ILE A 229 -13.17 -18.19 -22.24
CA ILE A 229 -12.49 -16.94 -22.56
C ILE A 229 -11.03 -17.25 -22.85
N LYS A 230 -10.53 -16.80 -24.00
CA LYS A 230 -9.14 -16.97 -24.41
C LYS A 230 -8.51 -15.60 -24.62
N PHE A 231 -7.36 -15.39 -23.99
CA PHE A 231 -6.59 -14.16 -24.14
C PHE A 231 -6.06 -14.02 -25.57
N ILE A 232 -6.19 -12.83 -26.16
CA ILE A 232 -5.56 -12.49 -27.45
C ILE A 232 -4.48 -11.43 -27.24
N SER A 233 -4.82 -10.30 -26.63
CA SER A 233 -3.88 -9.20 -26.41
C SER A 233 -4.35 -8.26 -25.30
N GLU A 234 -3.43 -7.40 -24.84
CA GLU A 234 -3.75 -6.29 -23.97
C GLU A 234 -4.07 -5.04 -24.81
N ILE A 235 -5.13 -4.32 -24.44
CA ILE A 235 -5.54 -3.09 -25.13
C ILE A 235 -4.67 -1.94 -24.62
N PRO A 236 -4.03 -1.16 -25.50
CA PRO A 236 -3.04 -0.15 -25.12
C PRO A 236 -3.62 1.12 -24.46
N ASP A 237 -4.95 1.20 -24.30
CA ASP A 237 -5.63 2.35 -23.70
C ASP A 237 -6.15 2.02 -22.30
N THR A 238 -6.21 3.03 -21.44
CA THR A 238 -6.63 2.88 -20.03
C THR A 238 -7.96 3.54 -19.72
N SER A 239 -8.74 3.92 -20.74
CA SER A 239 -10.05 4.55 -20.56
C SER A 239 -11.04 3.60 -19.86
N PRO A 240 -11.91 4.11 -18.98
CA PRO A 240 -12.86 3.29 -18.24
C PRO A 240 -14.05 2.81 -19.08
N ASP A 241 -14.29 3.39 -20.26
CA ASP A 241 -15.31 2.91 -21.20
C ASP A 241 -14.68 2.60 -22.54
N ILE A 242 -14.68 1.31 -22.91
CA ILE A 242 -14.21 0.83 -24.21
C ILE A 242 -15.35 0.08 -24.90
N SER A 243 -15.53 0.35 -26.18
CA SER A 243 -16.45 -0.38 -27.05
C SER A 243 -15.72 -0.85 -28.32
N GLY A 244 -16.21 -1.92 -28.92
CA GLY A 244 -15.59 -2.53 -30.10
C GLY A 244 -16.60 -2.80 -31.19
N SER A 245 -16.12 -2.84 -32.43
CA SER A 245 -16.86 -3.29 -33.61
C SER A 245 -15.94 -4.09 -34.53
N VAL A 246 -16.50 -5.13 -35.15
CA VAL A 246 -15.81 -5.92 -36.18
C VAL A 246 -16.42 -5.57 -37.54
N LYS A 247 -15.56 -5.23 -38.50
CA LYS A 247 -15.97 -4.92 -39.87
C LYS A 247 -16.02 -6.19 -40.72
N GLU A 248 -16.69 -6.11 -41.86
CA GLU A 248 -16.83 -7.22 -42.82
C GLU A 248 -15.48 -7.73 -43.36
N ASP A 249 -14.46 -6.87 -43.39
CA ASP A 249 -13.08 -7.21 -43.78
C ASP A 249 -12.28 -7.89 -42.65
N GLY A 250 -12.90 -8.18 -41.50
CA GLY A 250 -12.27 -8.78 -40.32
C GLY A 250 -11.47 -7.79 -39.48
N SER A 251 -11.43 -6.50 -39.83
CA SER A 251 -10.75 -5.49 -39.01
C SER A 251 -11.56 -5.12 -37.77
N ILE A 252 -10.86 -4.92 -36.66
CA ILE A 252 -11.47 -4.57 -35.37
C ILE A 252 -11.20 -3.11 -35.09
N LEU A 253 -12.24 -2.36 -34.76
CA LEU A 253 -12.15 -0.96 -34.33
C LEU A 253 -12.61 -0.85 -32.88
N LEU A 254 -11.74 -0.31 -32.02
CA LEU A 254 -12.04 0.04 -30.65
C LEU A 254 -12.22 1.55 -30.50
N VAL A 255 -13.22 1.94 -29.71
CA VAL A 255 -13.46 3.32 -29.30
C VAL A 255 -13.34 3.37 -27.77
N CYS A 256 -12.37 4.13 -27.29
CA CYS A 256 -12.03 4.29 -25.89
C CYS A 256 -12.39 5.71 -25.44
N LYS A 257 -13.23 5.83 -24.40
CA LYS A 257 -13.75 7.09 -23.91
C LYS A 257 -13.31 7.34 -22.47
N ASP A 258 -12.58 8.44 -22.26
CA ASP A 258 -12.12 8.83 -20.93
C ASP A 258 -13.25 9.42 -20.06
N ILE A 259 -12.96 9.67 -18.79
CA ILE A 259 -13.91 10.28 -17.84
C ILE A 259 -14.38 11.69 -18.23
N ASN A 260 -13.62 12.38 -19.09
CA ASN A 260 -13.93 13.73 -19.58
C ASN A 260 -14.70 13.68 -20.91
N GLY A 261 -14.98 12.48 -21.42
CA GLY A 261 -15.67 12.26 -22.68
C GLY A 261 -14.80 12.37 -23.94
N ASN A 262 -13.47 12.46 -23.80
CA ASN A 262 -12.56 12.43 -24.95
C ASN A 262 -12.48 11.01 -25.53
N GLU A 263 -12.56 10.91 -26.85
CA GLU A 263 -12.56 9.63 -27.56
C GLU A 263 -11.23 9.40 -28.29
N LYS A 264 -10.67 8.21 -28.09
CA LYS A 264 -9.55 7.68 -28.85
C LYS A 264 -9.98 6.43 -29.59
N GLN A 265 -9.39 6.22 -30.76
CA GLN A 265 -9.73 5.08 -31.61
C GLN A 265 -8.49 4.26 -31.92
N TYR A 266 -8.65 2.94 -31.84
CA TYR A 266 -7.62 1.97 -32.15
C TYR A 266 -8.14 0.97 -33.18
N LYS A 267 -7.30 0.61 -34.15
CA LYS A 267 -7.62 -0.38 -35.17
C LYS A 267 -6.67 -1.56 -35.08
N SER A 268 -7.20 -2.76 -35.20
CA SER A 268 -6.45 -3.97 -35.48
C SER A 268 -6.79 -4.51 -36.87
N SER A 269 -5.77 -4.94 -37.60
CA SER A 269 -5.91 -5.66 -38.87
C SER A 269 -5.39 -7.11 -38.79
N ASP A 270 -5.05 -7.56 -37.58
CA ASP A 270 -4.40 -8.85 -37.30
C ASP A 270 -5.19 -9.67 -36.27
N PHE A 271 -6.53 -9.61 -36.35
CA PHE A 271 -7.46 -10.33 -35.46
C PHE A 271 -7.31 -9.96 -33.98
N GLY A 272 -6.95 -8.70 -33.70
CA GLY A 272 -6.86 -8.16 -32.36
C GLY A 272 -5.57 -8.50 -31.64
N LYS A 273 -4.54 -9.00 -32.33
CA LYS A 273 -3.22 -9.24 -31.71
C LYS A 273 -2.48 -7.93 -31.44
N THR A 274 -2.63 -6.94 -32.31
CA THR A 274 -2.06 -5.60 -32.14
C THR A 274 -3.09 -4.53 -32.46
N PHE A 275 -3.02 -3.41 -31.74
CA PHE A 275 -3.93 -2.27 -31.89
C PHE A 275 -3.13 -1.00 -32.14
N GLU A 276 -3.37 -0.36 -33.28
CA GLU A 276 -2.73 0.89 -33.67
C GLU A 276 -3.68 2.07 -33.54
N PRO A 277 -3.21 3.24 -33.07
CA PRO A 277 -4.04 4.43 -32.98
C PRO A 277 -4.43 4.94 -34.38
N VAL A 278 -5.72 5.19 -34.60
CA VAL A 278 -6.25 5.69 -35.88
C VAL A 278 -5.89 7.16 -36.10
N ASN A 279 -5.81 7.95 -35.02
CA ASN A 279 -5.41 9.34 -35.05
C ASN A 279 -4.06 9.52 -34.33
N LYS A 280 -2.95 9.41 -35.05
CA LYS A 280 -1.67 9.99 -34.59
C LYS A 280 -1.77 11.52 -34.73
N LYS A 281 -2.08 12.21 -33.63
CA LYS A 281 -1.77 13.63 -33.48
C LYS A 281 -0.68 13.79 -32.44
#